data_AF-A0A923M7L9-F1
#
_entry.id   AF-A0A923M7L9-F1
#
_cell.length_a   1.000
_cell.length_b   1.000
_cell.length_c   1.000
_cell.angle_alpha   90.00
_cell.angle_beta   90.00
_cell.angle_gamma   90.00
#
_symmetry.space_group_name_H-M   'P 1'
#
loop_
_entity.id
_entity.type
_entity.pdbx_description
1 polymer ?
#
loop_
_entity_poly.entity_id
_entity_poly.type
_entity_poly.pdbx_seq_one_letter_code
_entity_poly.pdbx_strand_id
1 'polypeptide(L)'
;MKQPQRVYRWTLAAWVLVVVLHLALYLVEASQWPSSDEVYTQLVSFQVVVFALTVLPYWLGGLLLVLIVEFAAFGRVLRNRPRGDLSQ
;
A
#
# COMPACT_ATOMS: atom_id res chain seq x y z
N MET A 1 8.50 25.58 -3.16
CA MET A 1 8.58 24.26 -2.49
C MET A 1 7.47 23.36 -3.05
N LYS A 2 7.72 22.51 -4.07
CA LYS A 2 6.64 21.76 -4.77
C LYS A 2 6.87 20.24 -4.96
N GLN A 3 7.87 19.59 -4.36
CA GLN A 3 8.23 18.21 -4.75
C GLN A 3 8.06 17.03 -3.77
N PRO A 4 7.71 17.17 -2.48
CA PRO A 4 7.45 15.97 -1.65
C PRO A 4 6.06 15.37 -1.93
N GLN A 5 5.05 16.20 -2.22
CA GLN A 5 3.68 15.73 -2.49
C GLN A 5 3.58 14.84 -3.74
N ARG A 6 4.44 15.03 -4.73
CA ARG A 6 4.43 14.21 -5.95
C ARG A 6 4.95 12.79 -5.67
N VAL A 7 5.95 12.65 -4.79
CA VAL A 7 6.49 11.34 -4.40
C VAL A 7 5.44 10.56 -3.65
N TYR A 8 4.80 11.14 -2.62
CA TYR A 8 3.74 10.46 -1.87
C TYR A 8 2.57 10.01 -2.75
N ARG A 9 2.19 10.80 -3.77
CA ARG A 9 1.13 10.41 -4.72
C ARG A 9 1.54 9.21 -5.58
N TRP A 10 2.80 9.15 -6.02
CA TRP A 10 3.30 7.99 -6.76
C TRP A 10 3.42 6.75 -5.87
N THR A 11 3.92 6.90 -4.64
CA THR A 11 3.97 5.81 -3.65
C THR A 11 2.57 5.27 -3.40
N LEU A 12 1.58 6.14 -3.15
CA LEU A 12 0.19 5.72 -2.95
C LEU A 12 -0.38 5.03 -4.19
N ALA A 13 -0.18 5.57 -5.38
CA ALA A 13 -0.70 4.97 -6.62
C ALA A 13 -0.08 3.59 -6.89
N ALA A 14 1.23 3.46 -6.72
CA ALA A 14 1.92 2.18 -6.82
C ALA A 14 1.42 1.19 -5.75
N TRP A 15 1.22 1.66 -4.51
CA TRP A 15 0.70 0.82 -3.43
C TRP A 15 -0.69 0.30 -3.72
N VAL A 16 -1.60 1.17 -4.18
CA VAL A 16 -2.95 0.76 -4.58
C VAL A 16 -2.90 -0.27 -5.70
N LEU A 17 -2.05 -0.08 -6.71
CA LEU A 17 -1.90 -1.03 -7.81
C LEU A 17 -1.41 -2.40 -7.31
N VAL A 18 -0.45 -2.42 -6.40
CA VAL A 18 0.04 -3.67 -5.77
C VAL A 18 -1.06 -4.35 -4.94
N VAL A 19 -1.83 -3.61 -4.15
CA VAL A 19 -2.94 -4.16 -3.36
C VAL A 19 -4.04 -4.73 -4.27
N VAL A 20 -4.39 -4.04 -5.36
CA VAL A 20 -5.38 -4.52 -6.34
C VAL A 20 -4.89 -5.79 -7.04
N LEU A 21 -3.61 -5.82 -7.44
CA LEU A 21 -3.01 -7.02 -8.02
C LEU A 21 -3.06 -8.20 -7.02
N HIS A 22 -2.74 -7.94 -5.75
CA HIS A 22 -2.77 -8.96 -4.72
C HIS A 22 -4.20 -9.46 -4.44
N LEU A 23 -5.20 -8.58 -4.46
CA LEU A 23 -6.61 -8.97 -4.41
C LEU A 23 -6.99 -9.87 -5.60
N ALA A 24 -6.56 -9.53 -6.83
CA ALA A 24 -6.83 -10.37 -8.00
C ALA A 24 -6.22 -11.77 -7.85
N LEU A 25 -4.97 -11.86 -7.39
CA LEU A 25 -4.31 -13.14 -7.12
C LEU A 25 -5.02 -13.92 -6.01
N TYR A 26 -5.43 -13.25 -4.93
CA TYR A 26 -6.20 -13.85 -3.85
C TYR A 26 -7.52 -14.45 -4.35
N LEU A 27 -8.24 -13.77 -5.24
CA LEU A 27 -9.49 -14.28 -5.80
C LEU A 27 -9.26 -15.47 -6.74
N VAL A 28 -8.17 -15.46 -7.52
CA VAL A 28 -7.78 -16.60 -8.35
C VAL A 28 -7.48 -17.81 -7.47
N GLU A 29 -6.73 -17.64 -6.39
CA GLU A 29 -6.43 -18.71 -5.44
C GLU A 29 -7.69 -19.23 -4.74
N ALA A 30 -8.56 -18.33 -4.26
CA ALA A 30 -9.82 -18.69 -3.62
C ALA A 30 -10.74 -19.50 -4.56
N SER A 31 -10.70 -19.24 -5.88
CA SER A 31 -11.47 -20.01 -6.86
C SER A 31 -11.01 -21.46 -7.03
N GLN A 32 -9.81 -21.80 -6.56
CA GLN A 32 -9.26 -23.16 -6.59
C GLN A 32 -9.57 -23.95 -5.33
N TRP A 33 -10.16 -23.32 -4.31
CA TRP A 33 -10.47 -23.99 -3.06
C TRP A 33 -11.61 -25.01 -3.26
N PRO A 34 -11.57 -26.14 -2.53
CA PRO A 34 -12.68 -27.08 -2.53
C PRO A 34 -13.97 -26.35 -2.15
N SER A 35 -15.01 -26.58 -2.94
CA SER A 35 -16.35 -26.07 -2.64
C SER A 35 -16.79 -26.59 -1.28
N SER A 36 -17.05 -25.68 -0.34
CA SER A 36 -17.71 -25.96 0.93
C SER A 36 -19.21 -26.13 0.72
N ASP A 37 -19.88 -26.80 1.67
CA ASP A 37 -21.35 -26.88 1.71
C ASP A 37 -22.01 -25.50 1.86
N GLU A 38 -21.24 -24.51 2.31
CA GLU A 38 -21.64 -23.12 2.51
C GLU A 38 -21.53 -22.32 1.20
N VAL A 39 -22.60 -22.34 0.40
CA VAL A 39 -22.65 -21.66 -0.91
C VAL A 39 -22.25 -20.17 -0.86
N TYR A 40 -22.54 -19.48 0.24
CA TYR A 40 -22.21 -18.05 0.38
C TYR A 40 -20.69 -17.78 0.41
N THR A 41 -19.87 -18.73 0.86
CA THR A 41 -18.41 -18.55 0.89
C THR A 41 -17.79 -18.62 -0.50
N GLN A 42 -18.52 -19.13 -1.49
CA GLN A 42 -18.06 -19.23 -2.88
C GLN A 42 -18.30 -17.92 -3.66
N LEU A 43 -19.03 -16.96 -3.10
CA LEU A 43 -19.30 -15.69 -3.74
C LEU A 43 -18.06 -14.80 -3.76
N VAL A 44 -17.77 -14.19 -4.91
CA VAL A 44 -16.67 -13.21 -5.07
C VAL A 44 -16.81 -12.07 -4.05
N SER A 45 -18.02 -11.59 -3.79
CA SER A 45 -18.27 -10.55 -2.80
C SER A 45 -17.85 -10.98 -1.39
N PHE A 46 -18.10 -12.23 -1.02
CA PHE A 46 -17.66 -12.78 0.27
C PHE A 46 -16.13 -12.80 0.35
N GLN A 47 -15.46 -13.30 -0.68
CA GLN A 47 -13.99 -13.34 -0.73
C GLN A 47 -13.35 -11.95 -0.67
N VAL A 48 -13.95 -10.96 -1.34
CA VAL A 48 -13.51 -9.55 -1.25
C VAL A 48 -13.67 -9.01 0.17
N VAL A 49 -14.77 -9.33 0.86
CA VAL A 49 -14.98 -8.92 2.26
C VAL A 49 -13.98 -9.61 3.19
N VAL A 50 -13.71 -10.90 3.01
CA VAL A 50 -12.70 -11.63 3.78
C VAL A 50 -11.33 -10.99 3.58
N PHE A 51 -10.93 -10.70 2.34
CA PHE A 51 -9.68 -10.00 2.04
C PHE A 51 -9.62 -8.63 2.73
N ALA A 52 -10.70 -7.85 2.65
CA ALA A 52 -10.78 -6.52 3.26
C ALA A 52 -10.67 -6.55 4.79
N LEU A 53 -11.18 -7.59 5.44
CA LEU A 53 -11.16 -7.73 6.89
C LEU A 53 -9.86 -8.38 7.41
N THR A 54 -9.28 -9.30 6.65
CA THR A 54 -8.18 -10.14 7.14
C THR A 54 -6.83 -9.76 6.54
N VAL A 55 -6.77 -9.32 5.27
CA VAL A 55 -5.51 -9.07 4.57
C VAL A 55 -5.22 -7.58 4.43
N LEU A 56 -6.22 -6.78 4.05
CA LEU A 56 -6.07 -5.35 3.83
C LEU A 56 -5.52 -4.57 5.05
N PRO A 57 -5.83 -4.88 6.32
CA PRO A 57 -5.23 -4.18 7.46
C PRO A 57 -3.70 -4.27 7.51
N TYR A 58 -3.13 -5.41 7.10
CA TYR A 58 -1.67 -5.57 7.03
C TYR A 58 -1.06 -4.69 5.93
N TRP A 59 -1.72 -4.58 4.78
CA TRP A 59 -1.31 -3.68 3.69
C TRP A 59 -1.36 -2.21 4.09
N LEU A 60 -2.36 -1.81 4.89
CA LEU A 60 -2.45 -0.46 5.45
C LEU A 60 -1.33 -0.19 6.46
N GLY A 61 -1.01 -1.17 7.32
CA GLY A 61 0.13 -1.10 8.23
C GLY A 61 1.47 -0.97 7.48
N GLY A 62 1.64 -1.75 6.40
CA GLY A 62 2.81 -1.66 5.52
C GLY A 62 2.94 -0.29 4.85
N LEU A 63 1.84 0.26 4.33
CA LEU A 63 1.83 1.61 3.74
C LEU A 63 2.26 2.67 4.76
N LEU A 64 1.72 2.58 5.99
CA LEU A 64 2.06 3.50 7.06
C LEU A 64 3.56 3.46 7.37
N LEU A 65 4.15 2.27 7.45
CA LEU A 65 5.58 2.09 7.68
C LEU A 65 6.41 2.70 6.55
N VAL A 66 6.03 2.46 5.29
CA VAL A 66 6.71 3.03 4.11
C VAL A 66 6.68 4.56 4.17
N LEU A 67 5.51 5.16 4.45
CA LEU A 67 5.38 6.61 4.55
C LEU A 67 6.22 7.19 5.71
N ILE A 68 6.32 6.50 6.84
CA ILE A 68 7.18 6.92 7.96
C ILE A 68 8.66 6.89 7.52
N VAL A 69 9.09 5.84 6.82
CA VAL A 69 10.46 5.71 6.31
C VAL A 69 10.77 6.80 5.28
N GLU A 70 9.87 7.04 4.33
CA GLU A 70 9.99 8.14 3.36
C GLU A 70 10.13 9.49 4.07
N PHE A 71 9.25 9.77 5.03
CA PHE A 71 9.30 11.01 5.80
C PHE A 71 10.62 11.17 6.56
N ALA A 72 11.10 10.11 7.22
CA ALA A 72 12.36 10.13 7.94
C ALA A 72 13.57 10.33 7.01
N ALA A 73 13.56 9.69 5.83
CA ALA A 73 14.62 9.83 4.84
C ALA A 73 14.67 11.25 4.27
N PHE A 74 13.53 11.81 3.84
CA PHE A 74 13.46 13.17 3.31
C PHE A 74 13.76 14.24 4.37
N GLY A 75 13.34 14.02 5.62
CA GLY A 75 13.66 14.91 6.75
C GLY A 75 15.16 14.99 7.05
N ARG A 76 15.90 13.87 6.94
CA ARG A 76 17.36 13.85 7.08
C ARG A 76 18.07 14.55 5.92
N VAL A 77 17.60 14.34 4.68
CA VAL A 77 18.17 14.98 3.48
C VAL A 77 18.04 16.51 3.53
N LEU A 78 16.91 17.03 4.00
CA LEU A 78 16.71 18.48 4.18
C LEU A 78 17.59 19.07 5.29
N ARG A 79 17.83 18.33 6.37
CA ARG A 79 18.67 18.76 7.50
C ARG A 79 20.16 18.81 7.14
N ASN A 80 20.62 17.94 6.25
CA ASN A 80 22.03 17.82 5.87
C ASN A 80 22.44 18.70 4.68
N ARG A 81 21.55 19.59 4.16
CA ARG A 81 21.97 20.58 3.16
C ARG A 81 22.93 21.57 3.81
N PRO A 82 24.19 21.68 3.32
CA PRO A 82 25.13 22.65 3.87
C PRO A 82 24.60 24.06 3.66
N ARG A 83 24.67 24.86 4.73
CA ARG A 83 24.20 26.26 4.83
C ARG A 83 25.05 27.26 4.01
N GLY A 84 25.73 26.78 2.97
CA GLY A 84 26.84 27.46 2.30
C GLY A 84 26.49 28.26 1.04
N ASP A 85 25.21 28.42 0.71
CA ASP A 85 24.79 29.05 -0.57
C ASP A 85 23.96 30.32 -0.36
N LEU A 86 24.20 31.05 0.74
CA LEU A 86 23.60 32.37 0.99
C LEU A 86 24.61 33.51 0.77
N SER A 87 25.66 33.26 -0.02
CA SER A 87 26.69 34.26 -0.33
C SER A 87 27.09 34.23 -1.80
N GLN A 88 26.12 34.42 -2.70
CA GLN A 88 26.32 35.06 -4.01
C GLN A 88 25.08 35.86 -4.40
#